data_AF-A0A7Y2Z1R3-F1
#
_entry.id   AF-A0A7Y2Z1R3-F1
#
_cell.length_a   1.000
_cell.length_b   1.000
_cell.length_c   1.000
_cell.angle_alpha   90.00
_cell.angle_beta   90.00
_cell.angle_gamma   90.00
#
_symmetry.space_group_name_H-M   'P 1'
#
loop_
_entity.id
_entity.type
_entity.pdbx_description
1 polymer ?
#
loop_
_entity_poly.entity_id
_entity_poly.type
_entity_poly.pdbx_seq_one_letter_code
_entity_poly.pdbx_strand_id
1 'polypeptide(L)'
;NKENLLTKGDRVTGLVDFADVCFNPRICELAVLLAYMMMDQDDPMKAASSVIRGYTEVIELQERELDVLFPLVCVRLAVSVCMASMRLAEDPENLSWFVSLEPALDLLRRLRRVGTAPADAVI
;
A
#
# COMPACT_ATOMS: atom_id res chain seq x y z
N ASN A 1 -4.59 -0.52 6.43
CA ASN A 1 -3.50 -1.25 7.10
C ASN A 1 -4.10 -2.36 7.96
N LYS A 2 -3.48 -3.55 8.07
CA LYS A 2 -3.95 -4.66 8.91
C LYS A 2 -4.04 -4.30 10.39
N GLU A 3 -3.19 -3.38 10.85
CA GLU A 3 -3.18 -2.86 12.23
C GLU A 3 -4.48 -2.13 12.62
N ASN A 4 -5.29 -1.72 11.62
CA ASN A 4 -6.55 -0.99 11.84
C ASN A 4 -7.79 -1.90 11.72
N LEU A 5 -7.60 -3.23 11.70
CA LEU A 5 -8.67 -4.22 11.64
C LEU A 5 -8.86 -4.88 13.02
N LEU A 6 -10.10 -4.90 13.51
CA LEU A 6 -10.47 -5.72 14.67
C LEU A 6 -10.97 -7.07 14.17
N THR A 7 -10.44 -8.16 14.74
CA THR A 7 -10.80 -9.53 14.33
C THR A 7 -11.29 -10.38 15.50
N LYS A 8 -12.15 -11.35 15.20
CA LYS A 8 -12.57 -12.43 16.11
C LYS A 8 -12.48 -13.75 15.36
N GLY A 9 -11.40 -14.50 15.59
CA GLY A 9 -11.02 -15.60 14.71
C GLY A 9 -10.75 -15.08 13.29
N ASP A 10 -11.26 -15.76 12.28
CA ASP A 10 -11.07 -15.39 10.87
C ASP A 10 -12.05 -14.31 10.37
N ARG A 11 -12.82 -13.70 11.28
CA ARG A 11 -13.83 -12.69 10.93
C ARG A 11 -13.37 -11.30 11.34
N VAL A 12 -13.39 -10.37 10.39
CA VAL A 12 -13.29 -8.93 10.68
C VAL A 12 -14.57 -8.46 11.36
N THR A 13 -14.43 -7.84 12.53
CA THR A 13 -15.54 -7.35 13.36
C THR A 13 -15.59 -5.83 13.48
N GLY A 14 -14.55 -5.12 13.05
CA GLY A 14 -14.50 -3.67 13.11
C GLY A 14 -13.32 -3.09 12.36
N LEU A 15 -13.44 -1.80 12.07
CA LEU A 15 -12.41 -0.96 11.46
C LEU A 15 -12.22 0.24 12.38
N VAL A 16 -10.99 0.72 12.52
CA VAL A 16 -10.64 1.90 13.33
C VAL A 16 -9.72 2.83 12.54
N ASP A 17 -9.36 3.96 13.15
CA ASP A 17 -8.38 4.92 12.62
C ASP A 17 -8.85 5.61 11.33
N PHE A 18 -9.91 6.42 11.46
CA PHE A 18 -10.51 7.21 10.38
C PHE A 18 -10.05 8.68 10.40
N ALA A 19 -9.02 9.03 11.17
CA ALA A 19 -8.63 10.43 11.37
C ALA A 19 -8.15 11.11 10.07
N ASP A 20 -7.59 10.33 9.14
CA ASP A 20 -7.01 10.81 7.88
C ASP A 20 -7.90 10.52 6.65
N VAL A 21 -9.17 10.14 6.84
CA VAL A 21 -10.05 9.88 5.69
C VAL A 21 -10.38 11.17 4.96
N CYS A 22 -10.37 11.11 3.64
CA CYS A 22 -10.75 12.21 2.77
C CYS A 22 -11.60 11.73 1.61
N PHE A 23 -12.31 12.67 0.97
CA PHE A 23 -13.06 12.38 -0.24
C PHE A 23 -12.09 12.34 -1.44
N ASN A 24 -11.84 11.14 -1.97
CA ASN A 24 -10.87 10.92 -3.05
C ASN A 24 -11.35 9.80 -4.02
N PRO A 25 -10.68 9.61 -5.17
CA PRO A 25 -10.92 8.42 -6.00
C PRO A 25 -10.57 7.14 -5.23
N ARG A 26 -11.52 6.21 -5.18
CA ARG A 26 -11.42 4.92 -4.49
C ARG A 26 -10.14 4.13 -4.81
N ILE A 27 -9.63 4.22 -6.03
CA ILE A 27 -8.38 3.55 -6.44
C ILE A 27 -7.18 3.94 -5.57
N CYS A 28 -7.19 5.15 -4.99
CA CYS A 28 -6.18 5.60 -4.04
C CYS A 28 -6.16 4.71 -2.79
N GLU A 29 -7.32 4.31 -2.26
CA GLU A 29 -7.40 3.42 -1.09
C GLU A 29 -6.85 2.03 -1.39
N LEU A 30 -7.11 1.50 -2.60
CA LEU A 30 -6.51 0.25 -3.04
C LEU A 30 -4.99 0.38 -3.16
N ALA A 31 -4.48 1.50 -3.70
CA ALA A 31 -3.05 1.76 -3.77
C ALA A 31 -2.40 1.84 -2.37
N VAL A 32 -3.07 2.45 -1.39
CA VAL A 32 -2.61 2.44 0.01
C VAL A 32 -2.58 1.03 0.58
N LEU A 33 -3.65 0.25 0.40
CA LEU A 33 -3.70 -1.13 0.85
C LEU A 33 -2.56 -1.97 0.25
N LEU A 34 -2.36 -1.89 -1.06
CA LEU A 34 -1.30 -2.59 -1.77
C LEU A 34 0.08 -2.19 -1.27
N ALA A 35 0.36 -0.90 -1.09
CA ALA A 35 1.64 -0.43 -0.55
C ALA A 35 2.00 -1.12 0.77
N TYR A 36 1.04 -1.27 1.69
CA TYR A 36 1.27 -1.95 2.96
C TYR A 36 1.31 -3.48 2.86
N MET A 37 0.49 -4.10 2.00
CA MET A 37 0.46 -5.57 1.87
C MET A 37 1.63 -6.13 1.07
N MET A 38 2.25 -5.30 0.23
CA MET A 38 3.43 -5.67 -0.57
C MET A 38 4.74 -5.55 0.22
N MET A 39 4.79 -4.71 1.27
CA MET A 39 5.96 -4.58 2.14
C MET A 39 6.28 -5.91 2.84
N ASP A 40 7.57 -6.18 3.01
CA ASP A 40 8.09 -7.38 3.69
C ASP A 40 7.63 -8.72 3.08
N GLN A 41 7.13 -8.72 1.84
CA GLN A 41 6.79 -9.94 1.11
C GLN A 41 7.96 -10.41 0.27
N ASP A 42 8.19 -11.74 0.27
CA ASP A 42 9.15 -12.37 -0.65
C ASP A 42 8.73 -12.13 -2.12
N ASP A 43 7.42 -12.21 -2.41
CA ASP A 43 6.82 -11.91 -3.71
C ASP A 43 5.72 -10.83 -3.60
N PRO A 44 6.09 -9.54 -3.70
CA PRO A 44 5.17 -8.42 -3.63
C PRO A 44 4.11 -8.43 -4.73
N MET A 45 4.43 -8.94 -5.93
CA MET A 45 3.50 -8.94 -7.05
C MET A 45 2.41 -10.00 -6.83
N LYS A 46 2.79 -11.16 -6.28
CA LYS A 46 1.81 -12.17 -5.85
C LYS A 46 0.92 -11.67 -4.70
N ALA A 47 1.49 -10.95 -3.73
CA ALA A 47 0.72 -10.32 -2.67
C ALA A 47 -0.29 -9.31 -3.24
N ALA A 48 0.15 -8.47 -4.19
CA ALA A 48 -0.70 -7.50 -4.86
C ALA A 48 -1.84 -8.17 -5.64
N SER A 49 -1.53 -9.19 -6.45
CA SER A 49 -2.53 -9.96 -7.22
C SER A 49 -3.58 -10.59 -6.30
N SER A 50 -3.16 -11.15 -5.16
CA SER A 50 -4.09 -11.75 -4.18
C SER A 50 -5.07 -10.71 -3.59
N VAL A 51 -4.57 -9.51 -3.27
CA VAL A 51 -5.40 -8.40 -2.77
C VAL A 51 -6.34 -7.89 -3.86
N ILE A 52 -5.84 -7.66 -5.08
CA ILE A 52 -6.65 -7.17 -6.21
C ILE A 52 -7.78 -8.15 -6.51
N ARG A 53 -7.50 -9.45 -6.54
CA ARG A 53 -8.52 -10.48 -6.76
C ARG A 53 -9.63 -10.44 -5.70
N GLY A 54 -9.27 -10.38 -4.41
CA GLY A 54 -10.27 -10.30 -3.34
C GLY A 54 -11.07 -8.99 -3.39
N TYR A 55 -10.44 -7.90 -3.82
CA TYR A 55 -11.11 -6.62 -4.02
C TYR A 55 -12.11 -6.67 -5.19
N THR A 56 -11.71 -7.26 -6.32
CA THR A 56 -12.53 -7.33 -7.53
C THR A 56 -13.70 -8.32 -7.45
N GLU A 57 -13.70 -9.22 -6.47
CA GLU A 57 -14.88 -10.04 -6.14
C GLU A 57 -16.08 -9.20 -5.66
N VAL A 58 -15.84 -7.99 -5.16
CA VAL A 58 -16.89 -7.08 -4.66
C VAL A 58 -17.00 -5.82 -5.51
N ILE A 59 -15.87 -5.31 -6.01
CA ILE A 59 -15.78 -4.02 -6.67
C ILE A 59 -15.01 -4.14 -7.99
N GLU A 60 -15.71 -3.96 -9.11
CA GLU A 60 -15.07 -3.90 -10.42
C GLU A 60 -14.15 -2.67 -10.57
N LEU A 61 -12.98 -2.90 -11.17
CA LEU A 61 -12.00 -1.87 -11.50
C LEU A 61 -12.12 -1.50 -12.98
N GLN A 62 -12.12 -0.20 -13.26
CA GLN A 62 -12.10 0.33 -14.61
C GLN A 62 -10.68 0.29 -15.19
N GLU A 63 -10.54 0.22 -16.52
CA GLU A 63 -9.23 0.26 -17.19
C GLU A 63 -8.38 1.46 -16.73
N ARG A 64 -8.97 2.65 -16.69
CA ARG A 64 -8.30 3.87 -16.19
C ARG A 64 -7.85 3.79 -14.74
N GLU A 65 -8.50 2.98 -13.90
CA GLU A 65 -8.08 2.76 -12.52
C GLU A 65 -6.84 1.84 -12.48
N LEU A 66 -6.80 0.82 -13.35
CA LEU A 66 -5.65 -0.09 -13.48
C LEU A 66 -4.41 0.64 -14.00
N ASP A 67 -4.59 1.53 -15.00
CA ASP A 67 -3.49 2.33 -15.59
C ASP A 67 -2.72 3.15 -14.55
N VAL A 68 -3.41 3.63 -13.51
CA VAL A 68 -2.83 4.49 -12.48
C VAL A 68 -2.46 3.74 -11.20
N LEU A 69 -2.92 2.50 -11.02
CA LEU A 69 -2.76 1.77 -9.75
C LEU A 69 -1.29 1.57 -9.38
N PHE A 70 -0.47 1.06 -10.30
CA PHE A 70 0.95 0.83 -10.04
C PHE A 70 1.72 2.13 -9.74
N PRO A 71 1.59 3.21 -10.54
CA PRO A 71 2.13 4.52 -10.17
C PRO A 71 1.68 5.01 -8.80
N LEU A 72 0.39 4.86 -8.45
CA LEU A 72 -0.14 5.29 -7.16
C LEU A 72 0.46 4.50 -5.99
N VAL A 73 0.69 3.19 -6.15
CA VAL A 73 1.41 2.38 -5.14
C VAL A 73 2.82 2.93 -4.94
N CYS A 74 3.55 3.20 -6.03
CA CYS A 74 4.90 3.77 -5.95
C CYS A 74 4.90 5.15 -5.27
N VAL A 75 3.97 6.04 -5.63
CA VAL A 75 3.83 7.36 -5.00
C VAL A 75 3.53 7.21 -3.51
N ARG A 76 2.64 6.29 -3.13
CA ARG A 76 2.29 6.09 -1.72
C ARG A 76 3.48 5.59 -0.89
N LEU A 77 4.30 4.69 -1.44
CA LEU A 77 5.55 4.26 -0.82
C LEU A 77 6.52 5.43 -0.67
N ALA A 78 6.66 6.26 -1.70
CA ALA A 78 7.52 7.44 -1.66
C ALA A 78 7.06 8.45 -0.60
N VAL A 79 5.75 8.65 -0.44
CA VAL A 79 5.18 9.47 0.64
C VAL A 79 5.55 8.90 2.01
N SER A 80 5.45 7.59 2.24
CA SER A 80 5.89 6.97 3.50
C SER A 80 7.37 7.27 3.79
N VAL A 81 8.23 7.13 2.78
CA VAL A 81 9.67 7.40 2.93
C VAL A 81 9.94 8.87 3.22
N CYS A 82 9.32 9.79 2.49
CA CYS A 82 9.46 11.22 2.70
C CYS A 82 9.00 11.64 4.11
N MET A 83 7.82 11.17 4.54
CA MET A 83 7.27 11.47 5.87
C MET A 83 8.16 10.94 6.98
N ALA A 84 8.63 9.70 6.89
CA ALA A 84 9.56 9.12 7.85
C ALA A 84 10.91 9.87 7.86
N SER A 85 11.42 10.26 6.69
CA SER A 85 12.67 11.01 6.59
C SER A 85 12.57 12.42 7.20
N MET A 86 11.43 13.09 7.04
CA MET A 86 11.17 14.37 7.70
C MET A 86 11.09 14.22 9.23
N ARG A 87 10.43 13.15 9.69
CA ARG A 87 10.28 12.83 11.12
C ARG A 87 11.58 12.48 11.82
N LEU A 88 12.57 11.93 11.11
CA LEU A 88 13.93 11.72 11.65
C LEU A 88 14.58 13.03 12.11
N ALA A 89 14.27 14.14 11.46
CA ALA A 89 14.77 15.46 11.85
C ALA A 89 14.02 16.05 13.05
N GLU A 90 12.82 15.56 13.35
CA GLU A 90 11.96 16.04 14.43
C GLU A 90 12.20 15.27 15.73
N ASP A 91 12.11 13.94 15.68
CA ASP A 91 12.35 13.06 16.83
C ASP A 91 12.90 11.71 16.35
N PRO A 92 14.24 11.52 16.34
CA PRO A 92 14.85 10.27 15.92
C PRO A 92 14.63 9.11 16.91
N GLU A 93 14.22 9.37 18.15
CA GLU A 93 13.99 8.33 19.17
C GLU A 93 12.59 7.71 19.07
N ASN A 94 11.66 8.35 18.34
CA ASN A 94 10.32 7.83 18.12
C ASN A 94 10.29 6.73 17.04
N LEU A 95 10.81 5.55 17.38
CA LEU A 95 10.97 4.41 16.46
C LEU A 95 9.67 3.99 15.74
N SER A 96 8.51 4.26 16.34
CA SER A 96 7.20 3.94 15.75
C SER A 96 6.97 4.65 14.40
N TRP A 97 7.58 5.81 14.19
CA TRP A 97 7.47 6.58 12.96
C TRP A 97 8.23 5.98 11.78
N PHE A 98 9.19 5.09 12.06
CA PHE A 98 10.12 4.55 11.06
C PHE A 98 9.84 3.08 10.72
N VAL A 99 8.80 2.47 11.29
CA VAL A 99 8.45 1.05 11.09
C VAL A 99 8.29 0.70 9.60
N SER A 100 7.74 1.62 8.80
CA SER A 100 7.56 1.41 7.36
C SER A 100 8.68 1.98 6.48
N LEU A 101 9.71 2.64 7.05
CA LEU A 101 10.73 3.34 6.26
C LEU A 101 11.56 2.37 5.41
N GLU A 102 12.23 1.42 6.05
CA GLU A 102 13.08 0.43 5.35
C GLU A 102 12.26 -0.50 4.44
N PRO A 103 11.11 -1.07 4.88
CA PRO A 103 10.27 -1.87 4.00
C PRO A 103 9.78 -1.11 2.76
N ALA A 104 9.41 0.17 2.90
CA ALA A 104 9.00 0.99 1.77
C ALA A 104 10.16 1.29 0.80
N LEU A 105 11.36 1.58 1.33
CA LEU A 105 12.56 1.81 0.54
C LEU A 105 12.98 0.57 -0.24
N ASP A 106 12.99 -0.61 0.41
CA ASP A 106 13.31 -1.87 -0.26
C ASP A 106 12.31 -2.16 -1.39
N LEU A 107 11.02 -2.07 -1.08
CA LEU A 107 9.98 -2.32 -2.08
C LEU A 107 10.09 -1.35 -3.26
N LEU A 108 10.28 -0.05 -3.04
CA LEU A 108 10.50 0.92 -4.12
C LEU A 108 11.70 0.55 -5.00
N ARG A 109 12.81 0.12 -4.40
CA ARG A 109 14.00 -0.32 -5.17
C ARG A 109 13.70 -1.56 -6.00
N ARG A 110 12.90 -2.49 -5.47
CA ARG A 110 12.45 -3.71 -6.18
C ARG A 110 11.52 -3.36 -7.34
N LEU A 111 10.50 -2.53 -7.12
CA LEU A 111 9.54 -2.11 -8.15
C LEU A 111 10.21 -1.30 -9.26
N ARG A 112 11.22 -0.48 -8.94
CA ARG A 112 12.02 0.24 -9.95
C ARG A 112 12.71 -0.70 -10.94
N ARG A 113 13.08 -1.92 -10.53
CA ARG A 113 13.71 -2.92 -11.43
C ARG A 113 12.70 -3.60 -12.35
N VAL A 114 11.44 -3.66 -11.94
CA VAL A 114 10.33 -4.18 -12.77
C VAL A 114 9.96 -3.18 -13.87
N GLY A 115 10.15 -1.88 -13.61
CA GLY A 115 9.79 -0.80 -14.52
C GLY A 115 8.29 -0.50 -14.51
N THR A 116 7.86 0.49 -15.31
CA THR A 116 6.44 0.75 -15.56
C THR A 116 5.93 -0.23 -16.62
N ALA A 117 5.91 -1.53 -16.30
CA ALA A 117 5.22 -2.47 -17.16
C ALA A 117 3.71 -2.13 -17.14
N PRO A 118 3.01 -2.19 -18.29
CA PRO A 118 1.55 -2.06 -18.32
C PRO A 118 0.91 -3.05 -17.34
N ALA A 119 -0.26 -2.72 -16.80
CA ALA A 119 -0.99 -3.53 -15.82
C ALA A 119 -1.16 -5.00 -16.26
N ASP A 120 -1.20 -5.24 -17.57
CA ASP A 120 -1.31 -6.51 -18.28
C ASP A 120 -0.16 -7.49 -18.01
N ALA A 121 1.00 -7.00 -17.54
CA ALA A 121 2.17 -7.83 -17.28
C ALA A 121 2.21 -8.40 -15.85
N VAL A 122 1.26 -8.01 -15.00
CA VAL A 122 1.33 -8.21 -13.55
C VAL A 122 0.02 -8.72 -12.94
N ILE A 123 -1.13 -8.47 -13.58
CA ILE A 123 -2.46 -8.88 -13.12
C ILE A 123 -2.95 -10.10 -13.89
#